data_AF-A0A8T5HM16-F1
#
_entry.id   AF-A0A8T5HM16-F1
#
_cell.length_a   1.000
_cell.length_b   1.000
_cell.length_c   1.000
_cell.angle_alpha   90.00
_cell.angle_beta   90.00
_cell.angle_gamma   90.00
#
_symmetry.space_group_name_H-M   'P 1'
#
loop_
_entity.id
_entity.type
_entity.pdbx_description
1 polymer ?
#
loop_
_entity_poly.entity_id
_entity_poly.type
_entity_poly.pdbx_seq_one_letter_code
_entity_poly.pdbx_strand_id
1 'polypeptide(L)'
;MAEKGWNQEEIDGTMSKLYDPEKVQKHSHHQHHLNPIIYWAVLIVAIIGNFILAFIFIPFMMMLNQNQLMIMFGVSGLIFGAMFNVLLKDIEKIDYQHHVMAGIFIPAIAAITVFVMVSIANNFSKLIDINVIQNPILISVVYVIAFSLPYFIYKIKDLSKPSKKYEKPKKEVSQNKTIIQSGIYSNRY
;
A
#
# COMPACT_ATOMS: atom_id res chain seq x y z
N MET A 1 26.27 -2.16 -25.46
CA MET A 1 26.75 -0.75 -25.55
C MET A 1 27.89 -0.64 -26.54
N ALA A 2 28.86 -1.55 -26.53
CA ALA A 2 29.87 -1.68 -27.60
C ALA A 2 29.27 -1.90 -29.00
N GLU A 3 28.19 -2.69 -29.13
CA GLU A 3 27.46 -2.87 -30.40
C GLU A 3 26.78 -1.59 -30.92
N LYS A 4 26.65 -0.54 -30.08
CA LYS A 4 26.13 0.77 -30.48
C LYS A 4 27.25 1.75 -30.88
N GLY A 5 28.50 1.28 -30.98
CA GLY A 5 29.66 2.09 -31.41
C GLY A 5 30.24 3.01 -30.33
N TRP A 6 29.94 2.75 -29.05
CA TRP A 6 30.48 3.55 -27.95
C TRP A 6 31.91 3.12 -27.66
N ASN A 7 32.80 4.09 -27.48
CA ASN A 7 34.18 3.82 -27.11
C ASN A 7 34.26 3.36 -25.65
N GLN A 8 35.21 2.49 -25.32
CA GLN A 8 35.33 1.90 -23.98
C GLN A 8 35.57 2.95 -22.90
N GLU A 9 36.31 4.02 -23.23
CA GLU A 9 36.53 5.17 -22.34
C GLU A 9 35.24 5.95 -22.05
N GLU A 10 34.32 6.03 -23.02
CA GLU A 10 33.02 6.69 -22.84
C GLU A 10 32.10 5.85 -21.96
N ILE A 11 32.16 4.51 -22.11
CA ILE A 11 31.41 3.58 -21.26
C ILE A 11 31.90 3.68 -19.81
N ASP A 12 33.21 3.65 -19.59
CA ASP A 12 33.81 3.71 -18.24
C ASP A 12 33.62 5.09 -17.60
N GLY A 13 33.75 6.17 -18.37
CA GLY A 13 33.48 7.53 -17.91
C GLY A 13 32.00 7.78 -17.58
N THR A 14 31.08 7.09 -18.28
CA THR A 14 29.65 7.17 -18.01
C THR A 14 29.28 6.33 -16.79
N MET A 15 29.83 5.12 -16.66
CA MET A 15 29.61 4.26 -15.50
C MET A 15 30.15 4.90 -14.22
N SER A 16 31.33 5.53 -14.25
CA SER A 16 31.87 6.21 -13.05
C SER A 16 31.01 7.40 -12.60
N LYS A 17 30.38 8.13 -13.52
CA LYS A 17 29.45 9.23 -13.20
C LYS A 17 28.08 8.76 -12.72
N LEU A 18 27.62 7.58 -13.18
CA LEU A 18 26.35 6.96 -12.77
C LEU A 18 26.46 6.23 -11.43
N TYR A 19 27.60 5.59 -11.18
CA TYR A 19 27.91 4.84 -9.95
C TYR A 19 28.73 5.65 -8.94
N ASP A 20 28.76 6.98 -9.08
CA ASP A 20 29.40 7.86 -8.12
C ASP A 20 28.68 7.73 -6.77
N PRO A 21 29.30 7.11 -5.74
CA PRO A 21 28.62 6.77 -4.49
C PRO A 21 28.09 8.01 -3.77
N GLU A 22 28.67 9.20 -4.01
CA GLU A 22 28.19 10.46 -3.45
C GLU A 22 26.86 10.92 -4.06
N LYS A 23 26.66 10.73 -5.37
CA LYS A 23 25.39 11.06 -6.04
C LYS A 23 24.28 10.09 -5.69
N VAL A 24 24.61 8.81 -5.54
CA VAL A 24 23.68 7.77 -5.10
C VAL A 24 23.20 8.06 -3.66
N GLN A 25 24.10 8.48 -2.76
CA GLN A 25 23.74 8.87 -1.39
C GLN A 25 22.93 10.18 -1.31
N LYS A 26 23.20 11.16 -2.19
CA LYS A 26 22.42 12.41 -2.23
C LYS A 26 20.98 12.17 -2.67
N HIS A 27 20.75 11.25 -3.63
CA HIS A 27 19.40 10.88 -4.06
C HIS A 27 18.66 10.02 -3.03
N SER A 28 19.35 9.20 -2.23
CA SER A 28 18.69 8.46 -1.15
C SER A 28 18.25 9.35 0.02
N HIS A 29 19.02 10.39 0.35
CA HIS A 29 18.66 11.31 1.44
C HIS A 29 17.46 12.21 1.11
N HIS A 30 17.25 12.57 -0.15
CA HIS A 30 16.11 13.41 -0.55
C HIS A 30 14.77 12.66 -0.61
N GLN A 31 14.78 11.33 -0.68
CA GLN A 31 13.54 10.54 -0.64
C GLN A 31 12.91 10.47 0.76
N HIS A 32 13.67 10.69 1.84
CA HIS A 32 13.14 10.51 3.19
C HIS A 32 12.14 11.60 3.65
N HIS A 33 12.18 12.81 3.09
CA HIS A 33 11.35 13.92 3.57
C HIS A 33 10.01 14.10 2.85
N LEU A 34 9.80 13.46 1.69
CA LEU A 34 8.53 13.53 0.96
C LEU A 34 7.49 12.49 1.45
N ASN A 35 7.92 11.52 2.25
CA ASN A 35 7.10 10.39 2.71
C ASN A 35 5.87 10.79 3.56
N PRO A 36 5.97 11.74 4.52
CA PRO A 36 4.83 12.04 5.38
C PRO A 36 3.70 12.76 4.65
N ILE A 37 4.03 13.71 3.77
CA ILE A 37 3.02 14.53 3.07
C ILE A 37 2.20 13.66 2.12
N ILE A 38 2.86 12.78 1.36
CA ILE A 38 2.19 11.84 0.45
C ILE A 38 1.28 10.90 1.24
N TYR A 39 1.75 10.40 2.38
CA TYR A 39 0.94 9.56 3.27
C TYR A 39 -0.35 10.25 3.72
N TRP A 40 -0.25 11.47 4.26
CA TRP A 40 -1.42 12.24 4.70
C TRP A 40 -2.33 12.61 3.54
N ALA A 41 -1.78 12.95 2.37
CA ALA A 41 -2.57 13.25 1.18
C ALA A 41 -3.40 12.03 0.73
N VAL A 42 -2.80 10.84 0.67
CA VAL A 42 -3.51 9.60 0.32
C VAL A 42 -4.59 9.29 1.35
N LEU A 43 -4.30 9.48 2.65
CA LEU A 43 -5.28 9.28 3.71
C LEU A 43 -6.47 10.25 3.59
N ILE A 44 -6.21 11.53 3.30
CA ILE A 44 -7.27 12.53 3.07
C ILE A 44 -8.13 12.16 1.87
N VAL A 45 -7.50 11.80 0.74
CA VAL A 45 -8.21 11.38 -0.48
C VAL A 45 -9.09 10.16 -0.22
N ALA A 46 -8.56 9.19 0.54
CA ALA A 46 -9.31 8.02 0.99
C ALA A 46 -10.54 8.37 1.83
N ILE A 47 -10.40 9.27 2.79
CA ILE A 47 -11.50 9.75 3.65
C ILE A 47 -12.57 10.44 2.79
N ILE A 48 -12.16 11.36 1.91
CA ILE A 48 -13.08 12.07 1.01
C ILE A 48 -13.82 11.09 0.10
N GLY A 49 -13.11 10.14 -0.52
CA GLY A 49 -13.71 9.11 -1.36
C GLY A 49 -14.78 8.31 -0.61
N ASN A 50 -14.51 7.93 0.65
CA ASN A 50 -15.47 7.21 1.47
C ASN A 50 -16.73 8.04 1.81
N PHE A 51 -16.58 9.34 2.06
CA PHE A 51 -17.73 10.23 2.26
C PHE A 51 -18.57 10.40 1.00
N ILE A 52 -17.94 10.57 -0.17
CA ILE A 52 -18.66 10.68 -1.45
C ILE A 52 -19.51 9.42 -1.69
N LEU A 53 -18.93 8.25 -1.45
CA LEU A 53 -19.66 6.98 -1.57
C LEU A 53 -20.83 6.90 -0.60
N ALA A 54 -20.64 7.36 0.64
CA ALA A 54 -21.71 7.39 1.61
C ALA A 54 -22.91 8.21 1.10
N PHE A 55 -22.67 9.38 0.51
CA PHE A 55 -23.73 10.18 -0.11
C PHE A 55 -24.41 9.47 -1.27
N ILE A 56 -23.64 8.80 -2.13
CA ILE A 56 -24.18 8.02 -3.26
C ILE A 56 -25.07 6.88 -2.75
N PHE A 57 -24.76 6.26 -1.61
CA PHE A 57 -25.52 5.13 -1.07
C PHE A 57 -26.84 5.50 -0.39
N ILE A 58 -27.05 6.76 0.01
CA ILE A 58 -28.30 7.20 0.66
C ILE A 58 -29.56 6.84 -0.15
N PRO A 59 -29.69 7.22 -1.45
CA PRO A 59 -30.88 6.88 -2.23
C PRO A 59 -31.09 5.36 -2.36
N PHE A 60 -30.02 4.56 -2.44
CA PHE A 60 -30.13 3.10 -2.51
C PHE A 60 -30.66 2.49 -1.21
N MET A 61 -30.30 3.04 -0.05
CA MET A 61 -30.84 2.58 1.24
C MET A 61 -32.35 2.78 1.37
N MET A 62 -32.89 3.80 0.71
CA MET A 62 -34.32 4.09 0.72
C MET A 62 -35.10 3.20 -0.27
N MET A 63 -34.44 2.72 -1.33
CA MET A 63 -35.07 1.95 -2.40
C MET A 63 -34.96 0.43 -2.21
N LEU A 64 -33.93 -0.04 -1.51
CA LEU A 64 -33.60 -1.46 -1.43
C LEU A 64 -34.04 -2.12 -0.11
N ASN A 65 -34.34 -3.41 -0.19
CA ASN A 65 -34.61 -4.24 0.99
C ASN A 65 -33.33 -4.52 1.79
N GLN A 66 -33.48 -4.89 3.06
CA GLN A 66 -32.35 -5.18 3.97
C GLN A 66 -31.36 -6.20 3.38
N ASN A 67 -31.86 -7.29 2.78
CA ASN A 67 -31.01 -8.33 2.18
C ASN A 67 -30.22 -7.82 0.97
N GLN A 68 -30.85 -7.01 0.12
CA GLN A 68 -30.21 -6.41 -1.05
C GLN A 68 -29.13 -5.40 -0.62
N LEU A 69 -29.40 -4.61 0.42
CA LEU A 69 -28.42 -3.71 1.01
C LEU A 69 -27.23 -4.45 1.59
N MET A 70 -27.44 -5.53 2.33
CA MET A 70 -26.33 -6.34 2.86
C MET A 70 -25.41 -6.85 1.74
N ILE A 71 -25.97 -7.36 0.65
CA ILE A 71 -25.18 -7.80 -0.52
C ILE A 71 -24.45 -6.62 -1.16
N MET A 72 -25.14 -5.49 -1.39
CA MET A 72 -24.56 -4.30 -1.99
C MET A 72 -23.38 -3.75 -1.15
N PHE A 73 -23.56 -3.61 0.17
CA PHE A 73 -22.52 -3.17 1.09
C PHE A 73 -21.40 -4.20 1.22
N GLY A 74 -21.70 -5.50 1.21
CA GLY A 74 -20.68 -6.55 1.20
C GLY A 74 -19.80 -6.50 -0.05
N VAL A 75 -20.40 -6.40 -1.24
CA VAL A 75 -19.66 -6.29 -2.51
C VAL A 75 -18.87 -4.98 -2.57
N SER A 76 -19.48 -3.87 -2.19
CA SER A 76 -18.80 -2.56 -2.16
C SER A 76 -17.64 -2.57 -1.17
N GLY A 77 -17.85 -3.11 0.02
CA GLY A 77 -16.80 -3.29 1.03
C GLY A 77 -15.62 -4.08 0.48
N LEU A 78 -15.85 -5.21 -0.20
CA LEU A 78 -14.78 -6.00 -0.83
C LEU A 78 -14.01 -5.20 -1.90
N ILE A 79 -14.72 -4.48 -2.77
CA ILE A 79 -14.09 -3.67 -3.83
C ILE A 79 -13.22 -2.57 -3.23
N PHE A 80 -13.76 -1.80 -2.28
CA PHE A 80 -13.00 -0.74 -1.62
C PHE A 80 -11.86 -1.30 -0.78
N GLY A 81 -12.10 -2.37 -0.03
CA GLY A 81 -11.06 -3.07 0.72
C GLY A 81 -9.90 -3.52 -0.17
N ALA A 82 -10.19 -4.00 -1.38
CA ALA A 82 -9.17 -4.36 -2.36
C ALA A 82 -8.41 -3.13 -2.89
N MET A 83 -9.11 -2.05 -3.25
CA MET A 83 -8.47 -0.78 -3.67
C MET A 83 -7.58 -0.21 -2.56
N PHE A 84 -8.06 -0.20 -1.32
CA PHE A 84 -7.30 0.25 -0.17
C PHE A 84 -6.10 -0.64 0.11
N ASN A 85 -6.22 -1.95 -0.06
CA ASN A 85 -5.08 -2.85 0.06
C ASN A 85 -4.00 -2.54 -0.99
N VAL A 86 -4.37 -2.14 -2.21
CA VAL A 86 -3.40 -1.68 -3.22
C VAL A 86 -2.73 -0.38 -2.78
N LEU A 87 -3.52 0.61 -2.35
CA LEU A 87 -3.00 1.89 -1.83
C LEU A 87 -2.03 1.68 -0.66
N LEU A 88 -2.40 0.82 0.29
CA LEU A 88 -1.57 0.48 1.45
C LEU A 88 -0.27 -0.20 1.03
N LYS A 89 -0.27 -1.08 0.02
CA LYS A 89 0.96 -1.72 -0.48
C LYS A 89 1.91 -0.73 -1.14
N ASP A 90 1.38 0.29 -1.81
CA ASP A 90 2.24 1.31 -2.42
C ASP A 90 2.82 2.25 -1.38
N ILE A 91 2.07 2.54 -0.31
CA ILE A 91 2.60 3.19 0.90
C ILE A 91 3.61 2.28 1.62
N GLU A 92 3.41 0.96 1.61
CA GLU A 92 4.29 -0.02 2.27
C GLU A 92 5.73 0.03 1.77
N LYS A 93 5.91 0.34 0.49
CA LYS A 93 7.25 0.48 -0.12
C LYS A 93 8.00 1.72 0.35
N ILE A 94 7.32 2.67 0.98
CA ILE A 94 7.84 4.00 1.27
C ILE A 94 8.33 4.13 2.72
N ASP A 95 7.65 3.56 3.71
CA ASP A 95 8.05 3.74 5.13
C ASP A 95 7.51 2.69 6.14
N TYR A 96 8.36 1.73 6.55
CA TYR A 96 7.99 0.53 7.33
C TYR A 96 7.25 0.77 8.67
N GLN A 97 7.47 1.89 9.34
CA GLN A 97 7.02 2.08 10.73
C GLN A 97 5.56 2.55 10.86
N HIS A 98 5.01 3.23 9.86
CA HIS A 98 3.67 3.84 9.94
C HIS A 98 2.53 2.91 9.47
N HIS A 99 2.82 1.66 9.11
CA HIS A 99 1.87 0.77 8.41
C HIS A 99 0.76 0.18 9.26
N VAL A 100 1.06 -0.17 10.52
CA VAL A 100 0.08 -0.83 11.40
C VAL A 100 -1.06 0.14 11.74
N MET A 101 -0.73 1.44 11.89
CA MET A 101 -1.73 2.47 12.16
C MET A 101 -2.73 2.61 11.02
N ALA A 102 -2.27 2.68 9.76
CA ALA A 102 -3.16 2.82 8.61
C ALA A 102 -4.11 1.62 8.43
N GLY A 103 -3.60 0.39 8.70
CA GLY A 103 -4.39 -0.84 8.60
C GLY A 103 -5.57 -0.91 9.56
N ILE A 104 -5.50 -0.25 10.71
CA ILE A 104 -6.58 -0.20 11.72
C ILE A 104 -7.43 1.06 11.56
N PHE A 105 -6.79 2.20 11.30
CA PHE A 105 -7.43 3.50 11.24
C PHE A 105 -8.43 3.61 10.08
N ILE A 106 -8.08 3.06 8.91
CA ILE A 106 -8.94 3.13 7.71
C ILE A 106 -10.24 2.31 7.90
N PRO A 107 -10.22 1.02 8.31
CA PRO A 107 -11.45 0.29 8.61
C PRO A 107 -12.30 0.95 9.70
N ALA A 108 -11.67 1.55 10.72
CA ALA A 108 -12.38 2.24 11.80
C ALA A 108 -13.13 3.48 11.28
N ILE A 109 -12.49 4.31 10.45
CA ILE A 109 -13.17 5.44 9.79
C ILE A 109 -14.31 4.93 8.94
N ALA A 110 -14.09 3.87 8.16
CA ALA A 110 -15.13 3.35 7.29
C ALA A 110 -16.34 2.80 8.07
N ALA A 111 -16.10 2.16 9.21
CA ALA A 111 -17.15 1.72 10.13
C ALA A 111 -18.00 2.90 10.64
N ILE A 112 -17.34 3.97 11.09
CA ILE A 112 -17.99 5.18 11.60
C ILE A 112 -18.80 5.86 10.48
N THR A 113 -18.22 6.02 9.29
CA THR A 113 -18.90 6.62 8.14
C THR A 113 -20.17 5.87 7.77
N VAL A 114 -20.10 4.53 7.65
CA VAL A 114 -21.28 3.71 7.32
C VAL A 114 -22.32 3.80 8.44
N PHE A 115 -21.90 3.74 9.71
CA PHE A 115 -22.83 3.83 10.84
C PHE A 115 -23.60 5.16 10.85
N VAL A 116 -22.89 6.28 10.69
CA VAL A 116 -23.48 7.62 10.62
C VAL A 116 -24.41 7.74 9.42
N MET A 117 -23.97 7.26 8.26
CA MET A 117 -24.74 7.32 7.03
C MET A 117 -26.06 6.51 7.11
N VAL A 118 -26.03 5.27 7.62
CA VAL A 118 -27.27 4.49 7.81
C VAL A 118 -28.19 5.17 8.83
N SER A 119 -27.63 5.76 9.89
CA SER A 119 -28.42 6.49 10.89
C SER A 119 -29.10 7.73 10.30
N ILE A 120 -28.40 8.50 9.47
CA ILE A 120 -28.97 9.65 8.74
C ILE A 120 -30.06 9.17 7.79
N ALA A 121 -29.83 8.12 7.01
CA ALA A 121 -30.81 7.59 6.07
C ALA A 121 -32.07 7.07 6.78
N ASN A 122 -31.93 6.42 7.93
CA ASN A 122 -33.08 6.00 8.75
C ASN A 122 -33.88 7.21 9.28
N ASN A 123 -33.20 8.26 9.74
CA ASN A 123 -33.87 9.48 10.19
C ASN A 123 -34.58 10.19 9.03
N PHE A 124 -33.95 10.22 7.85
CA PHE A 124 -34.55 10.77 6.65
C PHE A 124 -35.77 9.96 6.19
N SER A 125 -35.69 8.63 6.23
CA SER A 125 -36.80 7.72 5.88
C SER A 125 -38.01 7.92 6.80
N LYS A 126 -37.78 8.15 8.10
CA LYS A 126 -38.85 8.51 9.04
C LYS A 126 -39.48 9.86 8.73
N LEU A 127 -38.71 10.85 8.27
CA LEU A 127 -39.21 12.18 7.96
C LEU A 127 -40.17 12.17 6.76
N ILE A 128 -39.96 11.27 5.81
CA ILE A 128 -40.79 11.12 4.60
C ILE A 128 -41.80 9.97 4.69
N ASP A 129 -41.96 9.37 5.88
CA ASP A 129 -42.87 8.25 6.16
C ASP A 129 -42.64 6.99 5.28
N ILE A 130 -41.39 6.73 4.89
CA ILE A 130 -41.02 5.46 4.24
C ILE A 130 -40.70 4.43 5.33
N ASN A 131 -41.49 3.36 5.37
CA ASN A 131 -41.38 2.29 6.37
C ASN A 131 -40.24 1.30 6.08
N VAL A 132 -39.05 1.82 5.77
CA VAL A 132 -37.82 1.04 5.53
C VAL A 132 -36.83 1.41 6.63
N ILE A 133 -36.81 0.61 7.70
CA ILE A 133 -35.90 0.79 8.84
C ILE A 133 -34.78 -0.23 8.71
N GLN A 134 -33.55 0.25 8.55
CA GLN A 134 -32.36 -0.60 8.45
C GLN A 134 -31.64 -0.65 9.79
N ASN A 135 -31.03 -1.79 10.14
CA ASN A 135 -30.19 -1.87 11.34
C ASN A 135 -28.78 -1.33 11.05
N PRO A 136 -28.37 -0.17 11.60
CA PRO A 136 -27.07 0.44 11.30
C PRO A 136 -25.90 -0.45 11.71
N ILE A 137 -26.01 -1.13 12.86
CA ILE A 137 -24.95 -1.96 13.41
C ILE A 137 -24.67 -3.14 12.49
N LEU A 138 -25.73 -3.82 12.02
CA LEU A 138 -25.59 -4.98 11.15
C LEU A 138 -24.92 -4.62 9.82
N ILE A 139 -25.37 -3.55 9.16
CA ILE A 139 -24.81 -3.10 7.88
C ILE A 139 -23.35 -2.67 8.06
N SER A 140 -23.04 -1.92 9.12
CA SER A 140 -21.66 -1.53 9.43
C SER A 140 -20.76 -2.73 9.65
N VAL A 141 -21.20 -3.74 10.40
CA VAL A 141 -20.40 -4.96 10.63
C VAL A 141 -20.14 -5.71 9.34
N VAL A 142 -21.18 -5.93 8.52
CA VAL A 142 -21.03 -6.61 7.21
C VAL A 142 -20.04 -5.86 6.32
N TYR A 143 -20.19 -4.54 6.22
CA TYR A 143 -19.29 -3.71 5.42
C TYR A 143 -17.84 -3.77 5.93
N VAL A 144 -17.60 -3.64 7.23
CA VAL A 144 -16.25 -3.64 7.82
C VAL A 144 -15.57 -5.00 7.66
N ILE A 145 -16.29 -6.10 7.85
CA ILE A 145 -15.75 -7.46 7.62
C ILE A 145 -15.36 -7.61 6.15
N ALA A 146 -16.26 -7.26 5.24
CA ALA A 146 -16.01 -7.32 3.80
C ALA A 146 -14.83 -6.43 3.38
N PHE A 147 -14.75 -5.21 3.92
CA PHE A 147 -13.69 -4.25 3.68
C PHE A 147 -12.32 -4.71 4.18
N SER A 148 -12.27 -5.33 5.36
CA SER A 148 -11.01 -5.74 5.97
C SER A 148 -10.48 -7.05 5.39
N LEU A 149 -11.35 -7.86 4.78
CA LEU A 149 -11.02 -9.19 4.25
C LEU A 149 -9.80 -9.19 3.29
N PRO A 150 -9.72 -8.32 2.26
CA PRO A 150 -8.60 -8.34 1.31
C PRO A 150 -7.25 -8.02 1.95
N TYR A 151 -7.25 -7.14 2.96
CA TYR A 151 -6.06 -6.80 3.74
C TYR A 151 -5.59 -7.98 4.59
N PHE A 152 -6.50 -8.61 5.33
CA PHE A 152 -6.16 -9.78 6.15
C PHE A 152 -5.65 -10.96 5.31
N ILE A 153 -6.30 -11.25 4.18
CA ILE A 153 -5.85 -12.30 3.25
C ILE A 153 -4.42 -12.02 2.76
N TYR A 154 -4.12 -10.76 2.41
CA TYR A 154 -2.77 -10.38 2.00
C TYR A 154 -1.76 -10.56 3.14
N LYS A 155 -2.08 -10.08 4.35
CA LYS A 155 -1.15 -10.15 5.48
C LYS A 155 -0.87 -11.60 5.93
N ILE A 156 -1.89 -12.47 5.93
CA ILE A 156 -1.72 -13.89 6.25
C ILE A 156 -0.81 -14.58 5.21
N LYS A 157 -0.99 -14.27 3.91
CA LYS A 157 -0.13 -14.79 2.84
C LYS A 157 1.32 -14.32 2.97
N ASP A 158 1.52 -13.08 3.41
CA ASP A 158 2.85 -12.52 3.65
C ASP A 158 3.55 -13.20 4.83
N LEU A 159 2.83 -13.42 5.94
CA LEU A 159 3.35 -14.14 7.11
C LEU A 159 3.65 -15.62 6.83
N SER A 160 2.92 -16.23 5.89
CA SER A 160 3.13 -17.63 5.51
C SER A 160 4.33 -17.84 4.59
N LYS A 161 4.91 -16.78 4.00
CA LYS A 161 6.11 -16.93 3.19
C LYS A 161 7.28 -17.28 4.10
N PRO A 162 7.99 -18.40 3.87
CA PRO A 162 9.19 -18.70 4.62
C PRO A 162 10.14 -17.51 4.44
N SER A 163 10.57 -16.90 5.55
CA SER A 163 11.61 -15.89 5.56
C SER A 163 12.73 -16.42 4.68
N LYS A 164 12.90 -15.86 3.48
CA LYS A 164 14.11 -16.05 2.68
C LYS A 164 15.19 -15.38 3.50
N LYS A 165 15.69 -16.12 4.48
CA LYS A 165 16.80 -15.82 5.36
C LYS A 165 17.84 -15.23 4.45
N TYR A 166 18.08 -13.92 4.56
CA TYR A 166 18.99 -13.16 3.71
C TYR A 166 20.23 -14.01 3.48
N GLU A 167 20.27 -14.66 2.32
CA GLU A 167 21.38 -15.47 1.91
C GLU A 167 22.41 -14.40 1.59
N LYS A 168 23.19 -14.01 2.62
CA LYS A 168 24.23 -13.01 2.51
C LYS A 168 24.97 -13.39 1.23
N PRO A 169 25.05 -12.50 0.22
CA PRO A 169 25.75 -12.82 -1.01
C PRO A 169 27.11 -13.32 -0.55
N LYS A 170 27.37 -14.60 -0.83
CA LYS A 170 28.55 -15.31 -0.35
C LYS A 170 29.69 -14.52 -0.96
N LYS A 171 30.26 -13.62 -0.16
CA LYS A 171 31.22 -12.64 -0.64
C LYS A 171 32.27 -13.42 -1.40
N GLU A 172 32.48 -12.99 -2.63
CA GLU A 172 33.53 -13.36 -3.58
C GLU A 172 34.93 -13.02 -3.02
N VAL A 173 35.13 -13.19 -1.71
CA VAL A 173 36.39 -12.97 -0.96
C VAL A 173 37.41 -14.07 -1.29
N SER A 174 37.06 -15.06 -2.11
CA SER A 174 37.98 -16.13 -2.50
C SER A 174 38.72 -15.89 -3.82
N GLN A 175 38.37 -14.91 -4.65
CA GLN A 175 39.10 -14.66 -5.92
C GLN A 175 40.15 -13.55 -5.84
N ASN A 176 40.04 -12.61 -4.89
CA ASN A 176 41.04 -11.54 -4.77
C ASN A 176 42.28 -11.91 -3.93
N LYS A 177 42.31 -13.11 -3.30
CA LYS A 177 43.52 -13.60 -2.62
C LYS A 177 44.55 -14.23 -3.57
N THR A 178 44.14 -14.70 -4.74
CA THR A 178 45.06 -15.33 -5.70
C THR A 178 45.82 -14.30 -6.54
N ILE A 179 45.19 -13.17 -6.87
CA ILE A 179 45.82 -12.13 -7.72
C ILE A 179 46.93 -11.38 -6.95
N ILE A 180 46.79 -11.19 -5.64
CA ILE A 180 47.83 -10.56 -4.82
C ILE A 180 49.03 -11.50 -4.60
N GLN A 181 48.84 -12.82 -4.62
CA GLN A 181 49.97 -13.75 -4.53
C GLN A 181 50.74 -13.94 -5.84
N SER A 182 50.11 -13.76 -7.01
CA SER A 182 50.83 -13.84 -8.30
C SER A 182 51.57 -12.55 -8.69
N GLY A 183 51.23 -11.39 -8.11
CA GLY A 183 51.88 -10.11 -8.43
C GLY A 183 53.21 -9.84 -7.72
N ILE A 184 53.54 -10.57 -6.64
CA ILE A 184 54.75 -10.30 -5.83
C ILE A 184 55.99 -11.07 -6.33
N TYR A 185 55.83 -12.07 -7.21
CA TYR A 185 56.95 -12.90 -7.69
C TYR A 185 57.54 -12.51 -9.05
N SER A 186 57.03 -11.50 -9.76
CA SER A 186 57.56 -11.12 -11.09
C SER A 186 58.52 -9.93 -11.12
N ASN A 187 59.01 -9.45 -9.96
CA ASN A 187 59.92 -8.29 -9.89
C ASN A 187 61.27 -8.59 -9.22
N ARG A 188 61.81 -9.78 -9.49
CA ARG A 188 63.24 -10.08 -9.36
C ARG A 188 63.61 -10.92 -10.56
N TYR A 189 64.17 -10.31 -11.59
CA TYR A 189 65.25 -10.76 -12.49
C TYR A 189 65.32 -9.78 -13.66
#